data_AF-A0A967W3P5-F1
#
_entry.id   AF-A0A967W3P5-F1
#
_cell.length_a   1.000
_cell.length_b   1.000
_cell.length_c   1.000
_cell.angle_alpha   90.00
_cell.angle_beta   90.00
_cell.angle_gamma   90.00
#
_symmetry.space_group_name_H-M   'P 1'
#
loop_
_entity.id
_entity.type
_entity.pdbx_description
1 polymer ?
#
loop_
_entity_poly.entity_id
_entity_poly.type
_entity_poly.pdbx_seq_one_letter_code
_entity_poly.pdbx_strand_id
1 'polypeptide(L)'
;MKYSLLGVIFVVVIFGISHSQPIGGVDYLEKDFWVVFNKGIQDIEISERGSSWVTGIKSFDLLMEESGIQTIEQEMPFATPDDRDGDIVLPNVYRLTIESNSNIVEIVQKFQEDGNVVLAELIPIYHLYDVSPFNPNDPYFASEWYIHKIQAPLAWGMWNGAVPDADSVVIAIIDTGTDW
;
A
#
# COMPACT_ATOMS: atom_id res chain seq x y z
N MET A 1 -11.49 36.30 61.05
CA MET A 1 -12.15 35.39 60.09
C MET A 1 -11.10 34.89 59.11
N LYS A 2 -10.74 33.60 59.19
CA LYS A 2 -9.78 32.95 58.27
C LYS A 2 -10.60 32.20 57.22
N TYR A 3 -10.48 32.56 55.95
CA TYR A 3 -11.00 31.75 54.85
C TYR A 3 -9.88 30.86 54.32
N SER A 4 -10.09 29.55 54.43
CA SER A 4 -9.26 28.49 53.89
C SER A 4 -9.55 28.37 52.38
N LEU A 5 -8.55 28.58 51.53
CA LEU A 5 -8.67 28.29 50.09
C LEU A 5 -8.43 26.79 49.88
N LEU A 6 -9.50 26.07 49.55
CA LEU A 6 -9.48 24.70 49.10
C LEU A 6 -8.91 24.66 47.66
N GLY A 7 -7.72 24.09 47.49
CA GLY A 7 -7.12 23.90 46.16
C GLY A 7 -7.85 22.79 45.41
N VAL A 8 -8.58 23.15 44.36
CA VAL A 8 -9.16 22.19 43.40
C VAL A 8 -8.10 21.89 42.35
N ILE A 9 -7.56 20.67 42.38
CA ILE A 9 -6.64 20.16 41.35
C ILE A 9 -7.52 19.66 40.19
N PHE A 10 -7.46 20.36 39.06
CA PHE A 10 -8.05 19.92 37.80
C PHE A 10 -7.07 18.94 37.14
N VAL A 11 -7.31 17.64 37.26
CA VAL A 11 -6.59 16.63 36.46
C VAL A 11 -7.26 16.59 35.09
N VAL A 12 -6.63 17.23 34.11
CA VAL A 12 -7.02 17.09 32.70
C VAL A 12 -6.46 15.76 32.23
N VAL A 13 -7.30 14.73 32.18
CA VAL A 13 -7.00 13.47 31.49
C VAL A 13 -7.21 13.73 29.99
N ILE A 14 -6.13 14.01 29.28
CA ILE A 14 -6.15 14.04 27.82
C ILE A 14 -6.15 12.60 27.34
N PHE A 15 -7.30 12.10 26.90
CA PHE A 15 -7.35 10.93 26.03
C PHE A 15 -6.72 11.33 24.70
N GLY A 16 -5.43 11.00 24.53
CA GLY A 16 -4.77 11.11 23.24
C GLY A 16 -5.37 10.07 22.30
N ILE A 17 -6.31 10.48 21.46
CA ILE A 17 -6.59 9.74 20.23
C ILE A 17 -5.42 10.05 19.31
N SER A 18 -4.48 9.12 19.22
CA SER A 18 -3.37 9.17 18.28
C SER A 18 -3.93 9.10 16.86
N HIS A 19 -4.34 10.24 16.30
CA HIS A 19 -4.45 10.37 14.84
C HIS A 19 -3.01 10.47 14.33
N SER A 20 -2.50 9.39 13.73
CA SER A 20 -1.23 9.42 13.01
C SER A 20 -1.33 10.50 11.93
N GLN A 21 -0.53 11.55 12.06
CA GLN A 21 -0.37 12.52 10.98
C GLN A 21 0.30 11.82 9.79
N PRO A 22 -0.17 12.02 8.55
CA PRO A 22 0.43 11.40 7.38
C PRO A 22 1.90 11.78 7.25
N ILE A 23 2.77 10.78 7.10
CA ILE A 23 4.18 11.00 6.82
C ILE A 23 4.28 11.55 5.40
N GLY A 24 4.69 12.82 5.28
CA GLY A 24 4.93 13.45 3.97
C GLY A 24 3.67 13.80 3.16
N GLY A 25 2.49 13.85 3.76
CA GLY A 25 1.23 14.16 3.06
C GLY A 25 0.63 12.98 2.27
N VAL A 26 1.13 11.77 2.52
CA VAL A 26 0.56 10.52 2.02
C VAL A 26 -0.15 9.82 3.18
N ASP A 27 -1.41 9.48 2.99
CA ASP A 27 -2.16 8.64 3.92
C ASP A 27 -1.76 7.17 3.71
N TYR A 28 -1.82 6.36 4.76
CA TYR A 28 -1.45 4.94 4.71
C TYR A 28 -2.55 4.08 5.34
N LEU A 29 -2.62 2.81 4.96
CA LEU A 29 -3.45 1.84 5.68
C LEU A 29 -2.96 1.75 7.12
N GLU A 30 -3.88 1.90 8.07
CA GLU A 30 -3.54 2.02 9.50
C GLU A 30 -3.08 0.69 10.11
N LYS A 31 -3.40 -0.44 9.46
CA LYS A 31 -3.19 -1.78 10.02
C LYS A 31 -2.43 -2.73 9.11
N ASP A 32 -2.21 -2.33 7.86
CA ASP A 32 -1.68 -3.22 6.83
C ASP A 32 -0.37 -2.65 6.31
N PHE A 33 0.62 -3.52 6.22
CA PHE A 33 1.93 -3.19 5.67
C PHE A 33 2.42 -4.33 4.79
N TRP A 34 3.29 -4.01 3.84
CA TRP A 34 3.94 -5.01 3.00
C TRP A 34 5.28 -5.42 3.58
N VAL A 35 5.60 -6.69 3.37
CA VAL A 35 6.92 -7.28 3.51
C VAL A 35 7.25 -7.98 2.21
N VAL A 36 8.47 -7.79 1.73
CA VAL A 36 9.04 -8.54 0.62
C VAL A 36 10.16 -9.41 1.15
N PHE A 37 10.03 -10.72 0.97
CA PHE A 37 11.10 -11.64 1.32
C PHE A 37 12.20 -11.65 0.26
N ASN A 38 13.43 -11.89 0.71
CA ASN A 38 14.58 -12.06 -0.19
C ASN A 38 14.29 -13.06 -1.30
N LYS A 39 14.71 -12.74 -2.54
CA LYS A 39 14.58 -13.59 -3.74
C LYS A 39 15.11 -15.04 -3.60
N GLY A 40 15.99 -15.29 -2.63
CA GLY A 40 16.55 -16.62 -2.36
C GLY A 40 15.61 -17.53 -1.56
N ILE A 41 14.56 -16.97 -0.96
CA ILE A 41 13.53 -17.69 -0.25
C ILE A 41 12.43 -18.03 -1.26
N GLN A 42 12.24 -19.32 -1.49
CA GLN A 42 11.21 -19.86 -2.39
C GLN A 42 10.17 -20.60 -1.55
N ASP A 43 8.93 -20.61 -2.03
CA ASP A 43 7.83 -21.41 -1.48
C ASP A 43 7.64 -21.25 0.04
N ILE A 44 7.43 -20.02 0.51
CA ILE A 44 7.14 -19.77 1.93
C ILE A 44 5.84 -20.47 2.30
N GLU A 45 5.95 -21.49 3.16
CA GLU A 45 4.83 -22.22 3.69
C GLU A 45 4.21 -21.46 4.86
N ILE A 46 3.20 -20.65 4.55
CA ILE A 46 2.38 -20.01 5.59
C ILE A 46 1.41 -21.05 6.16
N SER A 47 1.44 -21.20 7.48
CA SER A 47 0.46 -22.00 8.19
C SER A 47 0.02 -21.36 9.50
N GLU A 48 -1.18 -21.71 9.92
CA GLU A 48 -1.74 -21.27 11.19
C GLU A 48 -1.34 -22.26 12.30
N ARG A 49 -0.82 -21.73 13.41
CA ARG A 49 -0.46 -22.48 14.60
C ARG A 49 -1.16 -21.88 15.82
N GLY A 50 -2.38 -22.33 16.08
CA GLY A 50 -3.20 -21.81 17.18
C GLY A 50 -3.77 -20.44 16.83
N SER A 51 -3.30 -19.38 17.48
CA SER A 51 -3.67 -17.99 17.18
C SER A 51 -2.55 -17.19 16.51
N SER A 52 -1.51 -17.87 16.04
CA SER A 52 -0.31 -17.25 15.46
C SER A 52 -0.02 -17.86 14.09
N TRP A 53 0.58 -17.08 13.21
CA TRP A 53 1.04 -17.54 11.90
C TRP A 53 2.51 -17.96 11.97
N VAL A 54 2.88 -18.93 11.14
CA VAL A 54 4.28 -19.34 10.97
C VAL A 54 4.63 -19.42 9.50
N THR A 55 5.85 -18.99 9.19
CA THR A 55 6.48 -19.00 7.86
C THR A 55 7.60 -20.05 7.75
N GLY A 56 8.03 -20.60 8.89
CA GLY A 56 9.20 -21.47 8.99
C GLY A 56 10.52 -20.71 9.15
N ILE A 57 10.49 -19.37 9.08
CA ILE A 57 11.65 -18.50 9.28
C ILE A 57 11.62 -18.02 10.74
N LYS A 58 12.50 -18.59 11.57
CA LYS A 58 12.46 -18.37 13.03
C LYS A 58 12.51 -16.89 13.45
N SER A 59 13.35 -16.06 12.82
CA SER A 59 13.44 -14.64 13.18
C SER A 59 12.17 -13.88 12.84
N PHE A 60 11.59 -14.17 11.67
CA PHE A 60 10.34 -13.60 11.20
C PHE A 60 9.14 -14.05 12.05
N ASP A 61 9.07 -15.35 12.37
CA ASP A 61 8.00 -15.91 13.21
C ASP A 61 7.98 -15.26 14.61
N LEU A 62 9.17 -15.01 15.20
CA LEU A 62 9.29 -14.28 16.46
C LEU A 62 8.82 -12.83 16.33
N LEU A 63 9.19 -12.12 15.25
CA LEU A 63 8.72 -10.76 15.01
C LEU A 63 7.19 -10.70 14.83
N MET A 64 6.60 -11.68 14.15
CA MET A 64 5.15 -11.77 14.00
C MET A 64 4.44 -11.96 15.34
N GLU A 65 4.96 -12.84 16.20
CA GLU A 65 4.44 -13.07 17.54
C GLU A 65 4.56 -11.82 18.43
N GLU A 66 5.74 -11.19 18.46
CA GLU A 66 6.00 -9.98 19.25
C GLU A 66 5.17 -8.77 18.79
N SER A 67 4.87 -8.69 17.49
CA SER A 67 4.11 -7.59 16.90
C SER A 67 2.60 -7.83 16.86
N GLY A 68 2.12 -9.00 17.32
CA GLY A 68 0.70 -9.33 17.36
C GLY A 68 0.05 -9.40 15.97
N ILE A 69 0.76 -9.96 14.98
CA ILE A 69 0.26 -10.09 13.60
C ILE A 69 -0.98 -11.00 13.57
N GLN A 70 -2.07 -10.46 13.04
CA GLN A 70 -3.38 -11.12 12.95
C GLN A 70 -3.51 -11.98 11.70
N THR A 71 -2.94 -11.53 10.57
CA THR A 71 -2.97 -12.24 9.29
C THR A 71 -1.70 -11.96 8.50
N ILE A 72 -1.35 -12.92 7.65
CA ILE A 72 -0.34 -12.79 6.61
C ILE A 72 -0.89 -13.41 5.32
N GLU A 73 -0.90 -12.64 4.24
CA GLU A 73 -1.47 -13.03 2.95
C GLU A 73 -0.50 -12.72 1.82
N GLN A 74 -0.41 -13.60 0.83
CA GLN A 74 0.34 -13.30 -0.39
C GLN A 74 -0.42 -12.24 -1.19
N GLU A 75 0.22 -11.10 -1.48
CA GLU A 75 -0.46 -9.97 -2.13
C GLU A 75 -0.85 -10.32 -3.58
N MET A 76 0.01 -11.09 -4.25
CA MET A 76 -0.13 -11.45 -5.66
C MET A 76 -0.08 -12.98 -5.86
N PRO A 77 -1.15 -13.72 -5.51
CA PRO A 77 -1.14 -15.19 -5.47
C PRO A 77 -1.01 -15.88 -6.85
N PHE A 78 -1.12 -15.12 -7.94
CA PHE A 78 -0.99 -15.63 -9.30
C PHE A 78 0.30 -15.19 -10.00
N ALA A 79 1.15 -14.41 -9.32
CA ALA A 79 2.43 -14.02 -9.86
C ALA A 79 3.37 -15.23 -9.98
N THR A 80 4.27 -15.16 -10.95
CA THR A 80 5.32 -16.15 -11.19
C THR A 80 6.68 -15.57 -10.78
N PRO A 81 7.71 -16.41 -10.56
CA PRO A 81 9.05 -15.91 -10.25
C PRO A 81 9.67 -15.01 -11.35
N ASP A 82 9.15 -15.06 -12.58
CA ASP A 82 9.56 -14.19 -13.68
C ASP A 82 8.98 -12.76 -13.55
N ASP A 83 7.90 -12.59 -12.77
CA ASP A 83 7.33 -11.29 -12.46
C ASP A 83 8.15 -10.62 -11.35
N ARG A 84 9.18 -9.87 -11.74
CA ARG A 84 10.14 -9.26 -10.82
C ARG A 84 10.76 -7.97 -11.34
N ASP A 85 11.23 -7.14 -10.42
CA ASP A 85 12.10 -6.00 -10.68
C ASP A 85 13.34 -6.07 -9.77
N GLY A 86 14.49 -6.38 -10.36
CA GLY A 86 15.74 -6.59 -9.63
C GLY A 86 15.63 -7.70 -8.57
N ASP A 87 15.66 -7.30 -7.30
CA ASP A 87 15.59 -8.20 -6.14
C ASP A 87 14.16 -8.36 -5.58
N ILE A 88 13.21 -7.58 -6.09
CA ILE A 88 11.79 -7.67 -5.73
C ILE A 88 11.13 -8.70 -6.64
N VAL A 89 10.77 -9.84 -6.06
CA VAL A 89 10.07 -10.95 -6.76
C VAL A 89 8.61 -10.91 -6.31
N LEU A 90 7.66 -10.69 -7.23
CA LEU A 90 6.25 -10.46 -6.87
C LEU A 90 5.61 -11.59 -6.05
N PRO A 91 5.89 -12.88 -6.30
CA PRO A 91 5.45 -13.96 -5.42
C PRO A 91 5.89 -13.83 -3.95
N ASN A 92 6.96 -13.07 -3.67
CA ASN A 92 7.52 -12.92 -2.33
C ASN A 92 6.96 -11.69 -1.59
N VAL A 93 5.94 -11.03 -2.14
CA VAL A 93 5.27 -9.88 -1.51
C VAL A 93 4.10 -10.38 -0.67
N TYR A 94 4.15 -10.07 0.63
CA TYR A 94 3.12 -10.45 1.58
C TYR A 94 2.60 -9.22 2.31
N ARG A 95 1.28 -9.19 2.54
CA ARG A 95 0.61 -8.21 3.39
C ARG A 95 0.40 -8.80 4.76
N LEU A 96 0.85 -8.06 5.77
CA LEU A 96 0.65 -8.39 7.18
C LEU A 96 -0.33 -7.39 7.79
N THR A 97 -1.24 -7.90 8.63
CA THR A 97 -2.21 -7.07 9.35
C THR A 97 -1.95 -7.09 10.86
N ILE A 98 -1.90 -5.93 11.49
CA ILE A 98 -1.72 -5.76 12.94
C ILE A 98 -3.05 -5.53 13.68
N GLU A 99 -3.02 -5.62 15.01
CA GLU A 99 -4.10 -5.11 15.84
C GLU A 99 -4.21 -3.57 15.80
N SER A 100 -5.43 -3.05 15.91
CA SER A 100 -5.77 -1.62 15.74
C SER A 100 -5.11 -0.63 16.70
N ASN A 101 -4.47 -1.11 17.77
CA ASN A 101 -3.88 -0.29 18.83
C ASN A 101 -2.34 -0.26 18.77
N SER A 102 -1.73 -0.88 17.77
CA SER A 102 -0.27 -1.02 17.67
C SER A 102 0.36 0.07 16.79
N ASN A 103 1.61 0.44 17.10
CA ASN A 103 2.34 1.45 16.35
C ASN A 103 2.93 0.84 15.07
N ILE A 104 2.17 0.91 13.97
CA ILE A 104 2.55 0.29 12.68
C ILE A 104 3.92 0.76 12.16
N VAL A 105 4.29 2.01 12.37
CA VAL A 105 5.56 2.57 11.88
C VAL A 105 6.75 1.88 12.56
N GLU A 106 6.67 1.69 13.88
CA GLU A 106 7.71 0.99 14.65
C GLU A 106 7.77 -0.50 14.27
N ILE A 107 6.62 -1.12 14.03
CA ILE A 107 6.54 -2.52 13.60
C ILE A 107 7.21 -2.68 12.24
N VAL A 108 6.85 -1.87 11.24
CA VAL A 108 7.46 -1.91 9.90
C VAL A 108 8.98 -1.76 9.97
N GLN A 109 9.48 -0.85 10.81
CA GLN A 109 10.92 -0.68 10.99
C GLN A 109 11.60 -1.96 11.54
N LYS A 110 10.98 -2.65 12.51
CA LYS A 110 11.51 -3.93 13.02
C LYS A 110 11.55 -5.01 11.94
N PHE A 111 10.51 -5.10 11.11
CA PHE A 111 10.48 -6.05 10.00
C PHE A 111 11.53 -5.74 8.93
N GLN A 112 11.79 -4.45 8.65
CA GLN A 112 12.83 -4.01 7.71
C GLN A 112 14.26 -4.41 8.17
N GLU A 113 14.48 -4.60 9.48
CA GLU A 113 15.76 -5.01 10.05
C GLU A 113 15.99 -6.54 10.01
N ASP A 114 14.97 -7.35 9.69
CA ASP A 114 15.12 -8.80 9.56
C ASP A 114 15.92 -9.14 8.28
N GLY A 115 16.98 -9.92 8.43
CA GLY A 115 17.88 -10.28 7.32
C GLY A 115 17.23 -11.12 6.20
N ASN A 116 16.02 -11.63 6.39
CA ASN A 116 15.24 -12.34 5.38
C ASN A 116 14.31 -11.42 4.56
N VAL A 117 14.18 -10.16 4.97
CA VAL A 117 13.32 -9.15 4.38
C VAL A 117 14.16 -8.19 3.54
N VAL A 118 13.81 -8.03 2.27
CA VAL A 118 14.46 -7.04 1.40
C VAL A 118 13.81 -5.66 1.58
N LEU A 119 12.50 -5.63 1.83
CA LEU A 119 11.72 -4.41 2.01
C LEU A 119 10.56 -4.67 2.98
N ALA A 120 10.33 -3.74 3.90
CA ALA A 120 9.08 -3.62 4.64
C ALA A 120 8.59 -2.18 4.57
N GLU A 121 7.33 -1.96 4.18
CA GLU A 121 6.79 -0.63 3.95
C GLU A 121 5.31 -0.51 4.30
N LEU A 122 4.91 0.71 4.69
CA LEU A 122 3.51 1.06 4.87
C LEU A 122 2.80 1.06 3.51
N ILE A 123 1.55 0.61 3.47
CA ILE A 123 0.77 0.62 2.23
C ILE A 123 0.12 2.00 2.05
N PRO A 124 0.50 2.79 1.02
CA PRO A 124 -0.06 4.11 0.81
C PRO A 124 -1.51 4.03 0.32
N ILE A 125 -2.33 4.96 0.79
CA ILE A 125 -3.65 5.25 0.25
C ILE A 125 -3.46 6.29 -0.86
N TYR A 126 -3.60 5.86 -2.10
CA TYR A 126 -3.54 6.77 -3.24
C TYR A 126 -4.84 7.55 -3.36
N HIS A 127 -4.74 8.87 -3.17
CA HIS A 127 -5.82 9.79 -3.44
C HIS A 127 -5.65 10.41 -4.82
N LEU A 128 -6.74 10.40 -5.59
CA LEU A 128 -6.84 11.21 -6.81
C LEU A 128 -7.12 12.64 -6.39
N TYR A 129 -6.08 13.40 -6.08
CA TYR A 129 -6.22 14.84 -5.87
C TYR A 129 -6.25 15.57 -7.22
N ASP A 130 -7.29 16.38 -7.43
CA ASP A 130 -7.38 17.37 -8.51
C ASP A 130 -7.24 16.81 -9.95
N VAL A 131 -7.82 15.64 -10.22
CA VAL A 131 -7.90 15.11 -11.59
C VAL A 131 -9.01 15.82 -12.36
N SER A 132 -8.66 16.89 -13.06
CA SER A 132 -9.56 17.52 -14.03
C SER A 132 -9.69 16.63 -15.27
N PRO A 133 -10.91 16.27 -15.71
CA PRO A 133 -11.08 15.48 -16.93
C PRO A 133 -10.44 16.18 -18.14
N PHE A 134 -9.66 15.44 -18.93
CA PHE A 134 -9.14 15.96 -20.19
C PHE A 134 -10.22 15.89 -21.27
N ASN A 135 -10.49 17.04 -21.92
CA ASN A 135 -11.40 17.11 -23.05
C ASN A 135 -10.58 17.14 -24.36
N PRO A 136 -10.58 16.07 -25.17
CA PRO A 136 -9.83 16.04 -26.43
C PRO A 136 -10.43 17.00 -27.45
N ASN A 137 -9.66 17.27 -28.50
CA ASN A 137 -10.05 18.15 -29.60
C ASN A 137 -10.86 17.45 -30.71
N ASP A 138 -11.44 16.27 -30.43
CA ASP A 138 -12.30 15.54 -31.36
C ASP A 138 -13.73 16.14 -31.36
N PRO A 139 -14.24 16.64 -32.51
CA PRO A 139 -15.59 17.20 -32.61
C PRO A 139 -16.72 16.21 -32.25
N TYR A 140 -16.48 14.92 -32.39
CA TYR A 140 -17.45 13.86 -32.11
C TYR A 140 -17.33 13.28 -30.71
N PHE A 141 -16.35 13.70 -29.91
CA PHE A 141 -16.09 13.18 -28.56
C PHE A 141 -17.34 13.15 -27.66
N ALA A 142 -18.21 14.17 -27.77
CA ALA A 142 -19.47 14.21 -27.03
C ALA A 142 -20.45 13.08 -27.38
N SER A 143 -20.32 12.49 -28.57
CA SER A 143 -21.14 11.37 -29.07
C SER A 143 -20.52 9.99 -28.80
N GLU A 144 -19.25 9.91 -28.42
CA GLU A 144 -18.52 8.67 -28.16
C GLU A 144 -18.79 8.11 -26.76
N TRP A 145 -20.03 7.69 -26.50
CA TRP A 145 -20.48 7.26 -25.17
C TRP A 145 -19.57 6.21 -24.49
N TYR A 146 -18.92 5.34 -25.27
CA TYR A 146 -18.06 4.28 -24.77
C TYR A 146 -16.78 4.82 -24.11
N ILE A 147 -16.20 5.91 -24.63
CA ILE A 147 -15.03 6.57 -24.05
C ILE A 147 -15.37 7.17 -22.68
N HIS A 148 -16.55 7.80 -22.56
CA HIS A 148 -17.06 8.30 -21.28
C HIS A 148 -17.40 7.17 -20.31
N LYS A 149 -17.92 6.04 -20.82
CA LYS A 149 -18.33 4.90 -20.00
C LYS A 149 -17.15 4.24 -19.28
N ILE A 150 -15.97 4.20 -19.92
CA ILE A 150 -14.73 3.70 -19.31
C ILE A 150 -13.97 4.77 -18.53
N GLN A 151 -14.54 5.97 -18.36
CA GLN A 151 -13.94 7.10 -17.64
C GLN A 151 -12.56 7.51 -18.18
N ALA A 152 -12.29 7.28 -19.48
CA ALA A 152 -11.03 7.67 -20.11
C ALA A 152 -10.67 9.17 -19.90
N PRO A 153 -11.62 10.12 -19.88
CA PRO A 153 -11.29 11.53 -19.66
C PRO A 153 -10.64 11.81 -18.29
N LEU A 154 -11.05 11.07 -17.25
CA LEU A 154 -10.43 11.14 -15.93
C LEU A 154 -9.02 10.55 -15.98
N ALA A 155 -8.84 9.39 -16.63
CA ALA A 155 -7.53 8.77 -16.79
C ALA A 155 -6.56 9.71 -17.52
N TRP A 156 -6.93 10.24 -18.69
CA TRP A 156 -6.13 11.21 -19.43
C TRP A 156 -5.80 12.49 -18.62
N GLY A 157 -6.72 12.90 -17.74
CA GLY A 157 -6.54 14.02 -16.82
C GLY A 157 -5.36 13.84 -15.85
N MET A 158 -5.01 12.60 -15.49
CA MET A 158 -3.85 12.33 -14.60
C MET A 158 -2.51 12.77 -15.21
N TRP A 159 -2.45 12.92 -16.54
CA TRP A 159 -1.26 13.38 -17.26
C TRP A 159 -1.41 14.79 -17.81
N ASN A 160 -2.44 15.55 -17.37
CA ASN A 160 -2.75 16.89 -17.91
C ASN A 160 -2.84 16.91 -19.46
N GLY A 161 -3.30 15.81 -20.07
CA GLY A 161 -3.34 15.65 -21.52
C GLY A 161 -2.01 15.31 -22.20
N ALA A 162 -0.91 15.11 -21.45
CA ALA A 162 0.32 14.52 -21.97
C ALA A 162 0.16 13.01 -22.16
N VAL A 163 0.95 12.43 -23.06
CA VAL A 163 1.01 10.98 -23.23
C VAL A 163 2.02 10.42 -22.21
N PRO A 164 1.60 9.64 -21.20
CA PRO A 164 2.54 8.91 -20.36
C PRO A 164 3.39 7.99 -21.22
N ASP A 165 4.71 8.01 -21.01
CA ASP A 165 5.60 6.95 -21.47
C ASP A 165 5.43 6.59 -22.96
N ALA A 166 5.16 7.60 -23.80
CA ALA A 166 4.87 7.44 -25.23
C ALA A 166 5.96 6.65 -25.99
N ASP A 167 7.20 6.70 -25.49
CA ASP A 167 8.36 6.07 -26.11
C ASP A 167 8.60 4.62 -25.65
N SER A 168 7.95 4.15 -24.57
CA SER A 168 8.15 2.79 -24.03
C SER A 168 6.93 1.88 -24.20
N VAL A 169 5.73 2.44 -24.40
CA VAL A 169 4.48 1.68 -24.57
C VAL A 169 4.14 1.55 -26.06
N VAL A 170 4.38 0.36 -26.63
CA VAL A 170 4.04 0.05 -28.03
C VAL A 170 2.70 -0.69 -28.12
N ILE A 171 1.73 -0.08 -28.81
CA ILE A 171 0.44 -0.72 -29.13
C ILE A 171 0.50 -1.29 -30.55
N ALA A 172 0.53 -2.63 -30.67
CA ALA A 172 0.46 -3.30 -31.97
C ALA A 172 -0.99 -3.59 -32.35
N ILE A 173 -1.44 -3.05 -33.49
CA ILE A 173 -2.77 -3.28 -34.05
C ILE A 173 -2.63 -4.16 -35.30
N ILE A 174 -3.15 -5.39 -35.26
CA ILE A 174 -3.17 -6.30 -36.41
C ILE A 174 -4.47 -6.08 -37.18
N ASP A 175 -4.42 -5.23 -38.20
CA ASP A 175 -5.55 -4.86 -39.07
C ASP A 175 -5.07 -4.75 -40.53
N THR A 176 -5.92 -4.21 -41.39
CA THR A 176 -5.71 -3.93 -42.81
C THR A 176 -4.69 -2.82 -43.08
N GLY A 177 -4.15 -2.19 -42.04
CA GLY A 177 -3.22 -1.07 -42.08
C GLY A 177 -3.85 0.22 -41.54
N THR A 178 -3.12 1.33 -41.62
CA THR A 178 -3.62 2.67 -41.29
C THR A 178 -3.36 3.62 -42.45
N ASP A 179 -4.23 4.62 -42.60
CA ASP A 179 -3.85 5.85 -43.32
C ASP A 179 -2.85 6.59 -42.42
N TRP A 180 -1.67 6.91 -42.95
CA TRP A 180 -0.51 7.35 -42.17
C TRP A 180 -0.01 8.72 -42.60
#